data_AF-A0A5S4EMY5-F1
#
_entry.id   AF-A0A5S4EMY5-F1
#
_cell.length_a   1.000
_cell.length_b   1.000
_cell.length_c   1.000
_cell.angle_alpha   90.00
_cell.angle_beta   90.00
_cell.angle_gamma   90.00
#
_symmetry.space_group_name_H-M   'P 1'
#
loop_
_entity.id
_entity.type
_entity.pdbx_description
1 polymer ?
#
loop_
_entity_poly.entity_id
_entity_poly.type
_entity_poly.pdbx_seq_one_letter_code
_entity_poly.pdbx_strand_id
1 'polypeptide(L)'
;MAGIFARTDARVGVFKAPANEEVRDALDLEVAIDKPLQDRLNPEGVNCLRVFPGRGIRVWGARTLNRDPAWRHINVRRLCLTVGRWVDRNMTWAAFEPNDPRLWVRIQRELHPYLTGLWRAGALQGQTPAEGFYVRCDADTNPPETREVGQVVTEIGLAATAPAEFIVVRIIHRAGTTDSV
;
A
#
# COMPACT_ATOMS: atom_id res chain seq x y z
N MET A 1 -2.66 1.89 -19.33
CA MET A 1 -2.18 1.77 -17.92
C MET A 1 -2.87 0.69 -17.11
N ALA A 2 -4.21 0.64 -17.02
CA ALA A 2 -4.92 -0.34 -16.17
C ALA A 2 -4.51 -1.81 -16.40
N GLY A 3 -4.37 -2.25 -17.66
CA GLY A 3 -3.91 -3.61 -17.98
C GLY A 3 -2.47 -3.90 -17.52
N ILE A 4 -1.59 -2.88 -17.50
CA ILE A 4 -0.22 -3.02 -16.98
C ILE A 4 -0.25 -3.24 -15.47
N PHE A 5 -1.11 -2.51 -14.75
CA PHE A 5 -1.30 -2.73 -13.31
C PHE A 5 -1.76 -4.16 -13.03
N ALA A 6 -2.84 -4.61 -13.67
CA ALA A 6 -3.35 -5.97 -13.49
C ALA A 6 -2.29 -7.05 -13.79
N ARG A 7 -1.56 -6.90 -14.90
CA ARG A 7 -0.48 -7.83 -15.28
C ARG A 7 0.68 -7.82 -14.29
N THR A 8 1.08 -6.65 -13.81
CA THR A 8 2.21 -6.51 -12.87
C THR A 8 1.87 -7.14 -11.52
N ASP A 9 0.66 -6.88 -11.05
CA ASP A 9 0.14 -7.43 -9.80
C ASP A 9 0.02 -8.95 -9.86
N ALA A 10 -0.51 -9.50 -10.96
CA ALA A 10 -0.67 -10.94 -11.11
C ALA A 10 0.67 -11.69 -11.18
N ARG A 11 1.71 -11.06 -11.74
CA ARG A 11 3.03 -11.69 -11.93
C ARG A 11 3.93 -11.57 -10.70
N VAL A 12 3.93 -10.42 -10.04
CA VAL A 12 4.89 -10.12 -8.95
C VAL A 12 4.16 -9.72 -7.67
N GLY A 13 3.11 -8.90 -7.79
CA GLY A 13 2.34 -8.40 -6.67
C GLY A 13 2.19 -6.87 -6.69
N VAL A 14 1.20 -6.37 -5.96
CA VAL A 14 0.82 -4.93 -5.92
C VAL A 14 1.93 -3.99 -5.47
N PHE A 15 2.92 -4.53 -4.74
CA PHE A 15 4.08 -3.83 -4.20
C PHE A 15 5.19 -3.59 -5.24
N LYS A 16 5.11 -4.23 -6.41
CA LYS A 16 6.01 -3.93 -7.53
C LYS A 16 5.57 -2.63 -8.21
N ALA A 17 6.50 -1.69 -8.35
CA ALA A 17 6.28 -0.50 -9.15
C ALA A 17 5.89 -0.87 -10.59
N PRO A 18 4.75 -0.36 -11.12
CA PRO A 18 4.30 -0.60 -12.49
C PRO A 18 5.06 0.27 -13.51
N ALA A 19 6.37 0.42 -13.29
CA ALA A 19 7.32 1.10 -14.15
C ALA A 19 8.27 0.08 -14.80
N ASN A 20 8.92 0.51 -15.88
CA ASN A 20 9.72 -0.32 -16.77
C ASN A 20 8.93 -1.48 -17.42
N GLU A 21 7.60 -1.39 -17.40
CA GLU A 21 6.69 -2.33 -18.03
C GLU A 21 6.44 -1.95 -19.48
N GLU A 22 6.44 -2.95 -20.35
CA GLU A 22 6.14 -2.77 -21.78
C GLU A 22 4.65 -2.45 -22.01
N VAL A 23 4.42 -1.46 -22.86
CA VAL A 23 3.11 -1.15 -23.43
C VAL A 23 2.96 -2.00 -24.68
N ARG A 24 2.32 -3.17 -24.51
CA ARG A 24 2.10 -4.12 -25.60
C ARG A 24 1.16 -3.53 -26.65
N ASP A 25 1.36 -3.95 -27.90
CA ASP A 25 0.51 -3.64 -29.05
C ASP A 25 0.44 -2.15 -29.43
N ALA A 26 1.24 -1.30 -28.77
CA ALA A 26 1.42 0.10 -29.16
C ALA A 26 2.51 0.20 -30.23
N LEU A 27 2.18 0.88 -31.33
CA LEU A 27 3.09 1.08 -32.45
C LEU A 27 4.08 2.22 -32.19
N ASP A 28 3.58 3.37 -31.73
CA ASP A 28 4.39 4.54 -31.42
C ASP A 28 3.72 5.43 -30.35
N LEU A 29 4.45 6.44 -29.89
CA LEU A 29 3.94 7.53 -29.06
C LEU A 29 3.70 8.76 -29.91
N GLU A 30 2.57 9.44 -29.69
CA GLU A 30 2.26 10.72 -30.37
C GLU A 30 3.32 11.79 -30.10
N VAL A 31 3.85 11.81 -28.87
CA VAL A 31 4.89 12.75 -28.45
C VAL A 31 6.11 11.98 -27.97
N ALA A 32 7.24 12.23 -28.63
CA ALA A 32 8.53 11.71 -28.19
C ALA A 32 8.97 12.44 -26.91
N ILE A 33 9.12 11.69 -25.81
CA ILE A 33 9.60 12.22 -24.54
C ILE A 33 11.08 11.87 -24.35
N ASP A 34 11.91 12.91 -24.37
CA ASP A 34 13.33 12.80 -24.08
C ASP A 34 13.61 12.90 -22.56
N LYS A 35 14.89 12.77 -22.19
CA LYS A 35 15.30 12.83 -20.79
C LYS A 35 15.07 14.22 -20.16
N PRO A 36 15.48 15.34 -20.79
CA PRO A 36 15.23 16.68 -20.24
C PRO A 36 13.76 16.99 -19.96
N LEU A 37 12.85 16.64 -20.89
CA LEU A 37 11.42 16.85 -20.69
C LEU A 37 10.91 15.98 -19.54
N GLN A 38 11.32 14.72 -19.47
CA GLN A 38 10.97 13.84 -18.36
C GLN A 38 11.46 14.39 -17.01
N ASP A 39 12.70 14.90 -16.94
CA ASP A 39 13.28 15.43 -15.70
C ASP A 39 12.48 16.63 -15.17
N ARG A 40 11.84 17.40 -16.06
CA ARG A 40 10.90 18.47 -15.69
C ARG A 40 9.53 17.97 -15.25
N LEU A 41 9.03 16.88 -15.85
CA LEU A 41 7.70 16.32 -15.59
C LEU A 41 7.65 15.43 -14.33
N ASN A 42 8.76 14.77 -14.01
CA ASN A 42 8.83 13.82 -12.90
C ASN A 42 8.55 14.46 -11.53
N PRO A 43 9.04 15.68 -11.19
CA PRO A 43 8.66 16.39 -9.97
C PRO A 43 7.15 16.65 -9.83
N GLU A 44 6.44 16.79 -10.95
CA GLU A 44 4.98 16.99 -11.00
C GLU A 44 4.18 15.68 -10.92
N GLY A 45 4.85 14.54 -10.70
CA GLY A 45 4.18 13.24 -10.59
C GLY A 45 3.69 12.68 -11.93
N VAL A 46 4.13 13.26 -13.06
CA VAL A 46 3.76 12.80 -14.40
C VAL A 46 4.64 11.61 -14.80
N ASN A 47 4.02 10.44 -14.94
CA ASN A 47 4.70 9.21 -15.35
C ASN A 47 4.67 9.07 -16.88
N CYS A 48 5.80 9.33 -17.52
CA CYS A 48 5.91 9.34 -18.98
C CYS A 48 5.92 7.92 -19.56
N LEU A 49 5.41 7.77 -20.80
CA LEU A 49 5.72 6.62 -21.65
C LEU A 49 6.92 6.99 -22.51
N ARG A 50 7.86 6.06 -22.72
CA ARG A 50 9.08 6.31 -23.50
C ARG A 50 9.42 5.13 -24.40
N VAL A 51 9.88 5.45 -25.61
CA VAL A 51 10.46 4.47 -26.54
C VAL A 51 11.90 4.18 -26.12
N PHE A 52 12.24 2.90 -26.01
CA PHE A 52 13.61 2.45 -25.80
C PHE A 52 14.03 1.55 -26.95
N PRO A 53 15.10 1.87 -27.69
CA PRO A 53 15.61 1.02 -28.77
C PRO A 53 15.83 -0.43 -28.30
N GLY A 54 15.28 -1.40 -29.04
CA GLY A 54 15.35 -2.84 -28.72
C GLY A 54 14.50 -3.30 -27.53
N ARG A 55 13.75 -2.40 -26.85
CA ARG A 55 12.97 -2.72 -25.65
C ARG A 55 11.51 -2.27 -25.71
N GLY A 56 11.09 -1.66 -26.82
CA GLY A 56 9.73 -1.19 -27.08
C GLY A 56 9.36 0.08 -26.30
N ILE A 57 8.06 0.39 -26.31
CA ILE A 57 7.47 1.48 -25.51
C ILE A 57 7.30 0.99 -24.07
N ARG A 58 7.76 1.79 -23.10
CA ARG A 58 7.69 1.44 -21.67
C ARG A 58 7.11 2.54 -20.82
N VAL A 59 6.42 2.13 -19.76
CA VAL A 59 6.06 3.03 -18.66
C VAL A 59 7.32 3.42 -17.92
N TRP A 60 7.56 4.72 -17.76
CA TRP A 60 8.82 5.22 -17.25
C TRP A 60 8.64 6.19 -16.07
N GLY A 61 7.85 5.73 -15.10
CA GLY A 61 7.59 6.41 -13.84
C GLY A 61 6.60 5.61 -13.00
N ALA A 62 6.63 5.81 -11.69
CA ALA A 62 5.66 5.24 -10.75
C ALA A 62 5.34 6.21 -9.60
N ARG A 63 5.33 7.51 -9.88
CA ARG A 63 4.99 8.55 -8.90
C ARG A 63 3.49 8.79 -8.82
N THR A 64 3.00 9.12 -7.64
CA THR A 64 1.66 9.66 -7.45
C THR A 64 1.71 11.18 -7.60
N LEU A 65 0.53 11.84 -7.59
CA LEU A 65 0.42 13.29 -7.51
C LEU A 65 0.60 13.81 -6.07
N ASN A 66 0.78 12.93 -5.08
CA ASN A 66 0.94 13.32 -3.69
C ASN A 66 2.34 13.90 -3.46
N ARG A 67 2.41 15.04 -2.75
CA ARG A 67 3.67 15.72 -2.42
C ARG A 67 4.35 15.13 -1.18
N ASP A 68 3.59 14.44 -0.32
CA ASP A 68 4.13 13.72 0.83
C ASP A 68 5.09 12.60 0.34
N PRO A 69 6.37 12.62 0.78
CA PRO A 69 7.35 11.59 0.46
C PRO A 69 6.87 10.17 0.74
N ALA A 70 6.09 9.95 1.81
CA ALA A 70 5.57 8.63 2.18
C ALA A 70 4.61 8.06 1.13
N TRP A 71 3.87 8.93 0.42
CA TRP A 71 2.89 8.55 -0.59
C TRP A 71 3.35 8.78 -2.02
N ARG A 72 4.63 9.14 -2.21
CA ARG A 72 5.20 9.50 -3.51
C ARG A 72 5.08 8.39 -4.55
N HIS A 73 5.07 7.13 -4.16
CA HIS A 73 5.14 5.99 -5.07
C HIS A 73 3.82 5.21 -5.20
N ILE A 74 3.44 4.88 -6.42
CA ILE A 74 2.19 4.18 -6.75
C ILE A 74 2.13 2.81 -6.06
N ASN A 75 3.21 2.02 -6.10
CA ASN A 75 3.24 0.69 -5.50
C ASN A 75 3.09 0.73 -3.98
N VAL A 76 3.68 1.74 -3.34
CA VAL A 76 3.55 1.98 -1.90
C VAL A 76 2.10 2.26 -1.53
N ARG A 77 1.46 3.20 -2.25
CA ARG A 77 0.05 3.52 -2.02
C ARG A 77 -0.85 2.30 -2.25
N ARG A 78 -0.58 1.53 -3.30
CA ARG A 78 -1.37 0.34 -3.66
C ARG A 78 -1.18 -0.81 -2.67
N LEU A 79 0.01 -0.98 -2.10
CA LEU A 79 0.26 -1.91 -1.00
C LEU A 79 -0.61 -1.56 0.20
N CYS A 80 -0.57 -0.31 0.67
CA CYS A 80 -1.38 0.14 1.82
C CYS A 80 -2.89 0.00 1.56
N LEU A 81 -3.35 0.36 0.36
CA LEU A 81 -4.76 0.14 -0.03
C LEU A 81 -5.14 -1.35 -0.06
N THR A 82 -4.20 -2.24 -0.36
CA THR A 82 -4.45 -3.69 -0.36
C THR A 82 -4.53 -4.24 1.05
N VAL A 83 -3.68 -3.76 1.97
CA VAL A 83 -3.79 -4.06 3.39
C VAL A 83 -5.12 -3.56 3.95
N GLY A 84 -5.50 -2.31 3.70
CA GLY A 84 -6.79 -1.76 4.14
C GLY A 84 -7.98 -2.58 3.63
N ARG A 85 -8.03 -2.88 2.32
CA ARG A 85 -9.09 -3.73 1.76
C ARG A 85 -9.13 -5.15 2.35
N TRP A 86 -7.98 -5.72 2.70
CA TRP A 86 -7.96 -7.02 3.35
C TRP A 86 -8.60 -6.94 4.74
N VAL A 87 -8.28 -5.90 5.50
CA VAL A 87 -8.85 -5.67 6.82
C VAL A 87 -10.36 -5.45 6.73
N ASP A 88 -10.80 -4.57 5.82
CA ASP A 88 -12.23 -4.31 5.59
C ASP A 88 -13.03 -5.56 5.19
N ARG A 89 -12.39 -6.57 4.61
CA ARG A 89 -13.05 -7.81 4.19
C ARG A 89 -13.04 -8.89 5.27
N ASN A 90 -12.00 -8.94 6.09
CA ASN A 90 -11.74 -10.06 7.01
C ASN A 90 -11.93 -9.69 8.49
N MET A 91 -12.04 -8.40 8.82
CA MET A 91 -12.04 -7.90 10.20
C MET A 91 -13.25 -7.05 10.57
N THR A 92 -14.29 -7.03 9.75
CA THR A 92 -15.57 -6.34 10.05
C THR A 92 -16.20 -6.80 11.37
N TRP A 93 -15.97 -8.04 11.77
CA TRP A 93 -16.43 -8.59 13.04
C TRP A 93 -15.87 -7.83 14.26
N ALA A 94 -14.67 -7.23 14.16
CA ALA A 94 -14.00 -6.57 15.27
C ALA A 94 -14.79 -5.35 15.81
N ALA A 95 -15.61 -4.72 14.97
CA ALA A 95 -16.46 -3.60 15.36
C ALA A 95 -17.58 -3.99 16.33
N PHE A 96 -17.92 -5.28 16.43
CA PHE A 96 -19.02 -5.80 17.24
C PHE A 96 -18.57 -6.53 18.51
N GLU A 97 -17.26 -6.57 18.76
CA GLU A 97 -16.67 -7.23 19.92
C GLU A 97 -16.37 -6.22 21.03
N PRO A 98 -16.38 -6.63 22.31
CA PRO A 98 -15.94 -5.78 23.41
C PRO A 98 -14.49 -5.30 23.21
N ASN A 99 -14.25 -4.00 23.37
CA ASN A 99 -12.90 -3.44 23.30
C ASN A 99 -12.09 -3.80 24.57
N ASP A 100 -11.52 -5.00 24.58
CA ASP A 100 -10.75 -5.56 25.68
C ASP A 100 -9.43 -6.21 25.19
N PRO A 101 -8.52 -6.60 26.10
CA PRO A 101 -7.27 -7.25 25.72
C PRO A 101 -7.42 -8.54 24.91
N ARG A 102 -8.55 -9.26 25.03
CA ARG A 102 -8.79 -10.49 24.25
C ARG A 102 -9.05 -10.14 22.80
N LEU A 103 -9.83 -9.09 22.53
CA LEU A 103 -10.05 -8.58 21.18
C LEU A 103 -8.73 -8.15 20.53
N TRP A 104 -7.90 -7.41 21.26
CA TRP A 104 -6.62 -6.92 20.72
C TRP A 104 -5.69 -8.05 20.32
N VAL A 105 -5.52 -9.06 21.18
CA VAL A 105 -4.71 -10.25 20.87
C VAL A 105 -5.29 -10.99 19.66
N ARG A 106 -6.61 -11.09 19.54
CA ARG A 106 -7.27 -11.70 18.38
C ARG A 106 -6.97 -10.92 17.10
N ILE A 107 -7.09 -9.59 17.12
CA ILE A 107 -6.75 -8.71 15.98
C ILE A 107 -5.29 -8.91 15.55
N GLN A 108 -4.36 -8.88 16.51
CA GLN A 108 -2.93 -9.09 16.23
C GLN A 108 -2.66 -10.48 15.62
N ARG A 109 -3.36 -11.52 16.10
CA ARG A 109 -3.24 -12.89 15.61
C ARG A 109 -3.79 -13.08 14.19
N GLU A 110 -4.82 -12.34 13.80
CA GLU A 110 -5.34 -12.36 12.42
C GLU A 110 -4.41 -11.61 11.45
N LEU A 111 -3.88 -10.46 11.87
CA LEU A 111 -3.02 -9.62 11.02
C LEU A 111 -1.63 -10.22 10.78
N HIS A 112 -1.03 -10.85 11.81
CA HIS A 112 0.34 -11.36 11.72
C HIS A 112 0.56 -12.34 10.56
N PRO A 113 -0.24 -13.40 10.36
CA PRO A 113 -0.07 -14.33 9.25
C PRO A 113 -0.20 -13.65 7.89
N TYR A 114 -1.15 -12.73 7.73
CA TYR A 114 -1.35 -12.00 6.49
C TYR A 114 -0.14 -11.11 6.14
N LEU A 115 0.33 -10.30 7.09
CA LEU A 115 1.49 -9.42 6.90
C LEU A 115 2.78 -10.23 6.71
N THR A 116 2.91 -11.37 7.39
CA THR A 116 4.02 -12.32 7.16
C THR A 116 3.98 -12.87 5.73
N GLY A 117 2.79 -13.13 5.17
CA GLY A 117 2.63 -13.51 3.77
C GLY A 117 3.13 -12.43 2.81
N LEU A 118 2.79 -11.17 3.07
CA LEU A 118 3.31 -10.02 2.30
C LEU A 118 4.83 -9.89 2.41
N TRP A 119 5.40 -10.05 3.60
CA TRP A 119 6.85 -10.03 3.80
C TRP A 119 7.55 -11.16 3.03
N ARG A 120 7.06 -12.40 3.13
CA ARG A 120 7.60 -13.55 2.37
C ARG A 120 7.52 -13.35 0.86
N ALA A 121 6.50 -12.64 0.37
CA ALA A 121 6.36 -12.28 -1.03
C ALA A 121 7.33 -11.17 -1.48
N GLY A 122 8.09 -10.56 -0.56
CA GLY A 122 9.01 -9.46 -0.84
C GLY A 122 8.34 -8.08 -0.88
N ALA A 123 7.10 -7.95 -0.39
CA ALA A 123 6.38 -6.69 -0.34
C ALA A 123 6.90 -5.74 0.75
N LEU A 124 7.52 -6.31 1.78
CA LEU A 124 8.05 -5.62 2.95
C LEU A 124 9.55 -5.87 3.05
N GLN A 125 10.31 -4.88 3.53
CA GLN A 125 11.75 -4.97 3.73
C GLN A 125 12.09 -5.79 4.99
N GLY A 126 13.38 -5.99 5.24
CA GLY A 126 13.88 -6.65 6.45
C GLY A 126 14.20 -8.13 6.28
N GLN A 127 15.20 -8.59 7.02
CA GLN A 127 15.61 -10.00 7.10
C GLN A 127 14.68 -10.83 7.98
N THR A 128 13.92 -10.15 8.86
CA THR A 128 12.94 -10.76 9.74
C THR A 128 11.57 -10.09 9.60
N PRO A 129 10.45 -10.79 9.90
CA PRO A 129 9.13 -10.18 9.89
C PRO A 129 9.03 -8.90 10.74
N ALA A 130 9.71 -8.87 11.89
CA ALA A 130 9.72 -7.73 12.81
C ALA A 130 10.42 -6.48 12.24
N GLU A 131 11.35 -6.65 11.31
CA GLU A 131 11.94 -5.53 10.55
C GLU A 131 11.01 -5.05 9.42
N GLY A 132 10.12 -5.92 8.93
CA GLY A 132 9.23 -5.62 7.81
C GLY A 132 7.90 -5.00 8.21
N PHE A 133 7.37 -5.35 9.37
CA PHE A 133 6.13 -4.79 9.90
C PHE A 133 6.03 -4.91 11.41
N TYR A 134 5.13 -4.11 11.99
CA TYR A 134 4.62 -4.32 13.34
C TYR A 134 3.09 -4.16 13.36
N VAL A 135 2.46 -4.77 14.35
CA VAL A 135 1.04 -4.58 14.65
C VAL A 135 0.93 -4.21 16.12
N ARG A 136 0.34 -3.05 16.40
CA ARG A 136 0.12 -2.54 17.75
C ARG A 136 -1.38 -2.34 17.96
N CYS A 137 -1.95 -3.17 18.82
CA CYS A 137 -3.31 -3.05 19.32
C CYS A 137 -3.24 -3.43 20.79
N ASP A 138 -3.30 -2.44 21.67
CA ASP A 138 -2.98 -2.54 23.09
C ASP A 138 -3.64 -1.38 23.85
N ALA A 139 -3.35 -1.28 25.15
CA ALA A 139 -3.89 -0.24 25.99
C ALA A 139 -3.42 1.18 25.60
N ASP A 140 -2.21 1.30 25.02
CA ASP A 140 -1.66 2.59 24.59
C ASP A 140 -2.36 3.12 23.33
N THR A 141 -2.66 2.22 22.39
CA THR A 141 -3.44 2.54 21.19
C THR A 141 -4.94 2.65 21.46
N ASN A 142 -5.42 2.04 22.55
CA ASN A 142 -6.82 2.04 22.96
C ASN A 142 -6.96 2.52 24.42
N PRO A 143 -6.73 3.80 24.72
CA PRO A 143 -6.94 4.34 26.06
C PRO A 143 -8.44 4.40 26.40
N PRO A 144 -8.84 4.56 27.68
CA PRO A 144 -10.24 4.52 28.11
C PRO A 144 -11.19 5.38 27.26
N GLU A 145 -10.76 6.57 26.88
CA GLU A 145 -11.55 7.54 26.09
C GLU A 145 -11.89 6.98 24.70
N THR A 146 -10.98 6.20 24.10
CA THR A 146 -11.22 5.53 22.80
C THR A 146 -12.20 4.36 22.95
N ARG A 147 -12.12 3.64 24.08
CA ARG A 147 -13.03 2.51 24.37
C ARG A 147 -14.44 2.99 24.66
N GLU A 148 -14.57 4.08 25.41
CA GLU A 148 -15.86 4.69 25.75
C GLU A 148 -16.65 5.13 24.51
N VAL A 149 -15.97 5.59 23.46
CA VAL A 149 -16.62 5.96 22.18
C VAL A 149 -16.87 4.77 21.24
N GLY A 150 -16.63 3.54 21.72
CA GLY A 150 -16.89 2.29 21.00
C GLY A 150 -15.94 2.05 19.82
N GLN A 151 -14.72 2.59 19.89
CA GLN A 151 -13.71 2.44 18.83
C GLN A 151 -12.62 1.48 19.25
N VAL A 152 -12.12 0.66 18.32
CA VAL A 152 -10.91 -0.15 18.48
C VAL A 152 -9.89 0.30 17.46
N VAL A 153 -8.75 0.80 17.93
CA VAL A 153 -7.67 1.32 17.11
C VAL A 153 -6.56 0.28 17.02
N THR A 154 -6.14 -0.01 15.80
CA THR A 154 -4.99 -0.85 15.50
C THR A 154 -4.02 -0.05 14.64
N GLU A 155 -2.78 0.02 15.08
CA GLU A 155 -1.69 0.63 14.33
C GLU A 155 -0.85 -0.46 13.66
N ILE A 156 -0.62 -0.31 12.37
CA ILE A 156 0.18 -1.24 11.57
C ILE A 156 1.30 -0.43 10.91
N GLY A 157 2.55 -0.72 11.27
CA GLY A 157 3.69 -0.19 10.53
C GLY A 157 4.09 -1.14 9.42
N LEU A 158 4.32 -0.61 8.21
CA LEU A 158 4.78 -1.37 7.04
C LEU A 158 6.08 -0.77 6.49
N ALA A 159 7.18 -1.51 6.49
CA ALA A 159 8.42 -1.11 5.83
C ALA A 159 8.35 -1.48 4.34
N ALA A 160 7.75 -0.61 3.51
CA ALA A 160 7.61 -0.86 2.08
C ALA A 160 8.97 -0.81 1.36
N THR A 161 9.10 -1.52 0.23
CA THR A 161 10.37 -1.67 -0.50
C THR A 161 10.94 -0.36 -1.12
N ALA A 162 10.31 0.81 -0.94
CA ALA A 162 10.81 2.12 -1.35
C ALA A 162 10.09 3.30 -0.63
N PRO A 163 10.77 4.39 -0.22
CA PRO A 163 12.05 4.46 0.50
C PRO A 163 11.87 3.96 1.97
N ALA A 164 12.99 3.69 2.65
CA ALA A 164 13.12 2.90 3.89
C ALA A 164 12.52 3.51 5.19
N GLU A 165 11.28 3.98 5.16
CA GLU A 165 10.55 4.47 6.32
C GLU A 165 9.28 3.63 6.53
N PHE A 166 8.96 3.32 7.79
CA PHE A 166 7.72 2.64 8.12
C PHE A 166 6.53 3.54 7.78
N ILE A 167 5.62 3.00 6.97
CA ILE A 167 4.35 3.64 6.68
C ILE A 167 3.35 3.13 7.71
N VAL A 168 2.85 4.07 8.51
CA VAL A 168 1.91 3.77 9.57
C VAL A 168 0.48 3.83 9.01
N VAL A 169 -0.18 2.68 9.01
CA VAL A 169 -1.61 2.54 8.71
C VAL A 169 -2.34 2.41 10.04
N ARG A 170 -3.21 3.38 10.35
CA ARG A 170 -4.11 3.32 11.51
C ARG A 170 -5.49 2.89 11.07
N ILE A 171 -5.99 1.85 11.70
CA ILE A 171 -7.30 1.25 11.43
C ILE A 171 -8.16 1.49 12.66
N ILE A 172 -9.37 2.01 12.43
CA ILE A 172 -10.33 2.28 13.49
C ILE A 172 -11.59 1.49 13.16
N HIS A 173 -11.89 0.47 13.97
CA HIS A 173 -13.17 -0.23 13.92
C HIS A 173 -14.14 0.48 14.88
N ARG A 174 -15.37 0.74 14.44
CA ARG A 174 -16.42 1.32 15.26
C ARG A 174 -17.75 0.66 14.95
N ALA A 175 -18.55 0.37 15.97
CA ALA A 175 -19.95 0.03 15.78
C ALA A 175 -20.72 1.28 15.30
N GLY A 176 -21.08 1.32 14.03
CA GLY A 176 -21.84 2.43 13.43
C GLY A 176 -22.39 2.08 12.05
N THR A 177 -23.65 2.43 11.80
CA THR A 177 -24.38 2.24 10.55
C THR A 177 -23.64 2.85 9.36
N THR A 178 -23.68 2.13 8.25
CA THR A 178 -23.12 2.53 6.95
C THR A 178 -23.77 3.82 6.46
N ASP A 179 -23.22 4.98 6.81
CA ASP A 179 -23.45 6.20 6.04
C ASP A 179 -22.40 6.26 4.94
N SER A 180 -22.84 5.81 3.78
CA SER A 180 -22.11 5.92 2.52
C SER A 180 -22.14 7.39 2.11
N VAL A 181 -20.97 7.99 1.87
CA VAL A 181 -20.83 9.16 1.01
C VAL A 181 -19.96 8.76 -0.17
#